data_AF-A0A7W8B3M9-F1
#
_entry.id   AF-A0A7W8B3M9-F1
#
_cell.length_a   1.000
_cell.length_b   1.000
_cell.length_c   1.000
_cell.angle_alpha   90.00
_cell.angle_beta   90.00
_cell.angle_gamma   90.00
#
_symmetry.space_group_name_H-M   'P 1'
#
loop_
_entity.id
_entity.type
_entity.pdbx_description
1 polymer ?
#
loop_
_entity_poly.entity_id
_entity_poly.type
_entity_poly.pdbx_seq_one_letter_code
_entity_poly.pdbx_strand_id
1 'polypeptide(L)' 'MLTFAQALKDKGVPVPEIARKLTIKSGKNKDQHPSVASVYRALAEAEQETRAAS' A
#
# COMPACT_ATOMS: atom_id res chain seq x y z
N MET A 1 -7.71 -0.67 -0.23
CA MET A 1 -6.53 -1.05 0.57
C MET A 1 -5.41 -0.03 0.40
N LEU A 2 -5.16 0.43 -0.83
CA LEU A 2 -4.18 1.47 -1.18
C LEU A 2 -4.38 2.83 -0.50
N THR A 3 -5.63 3.29 -0.32
CA THR A 3 -5.94 4.58 0.32
C THR A 3 -5.47 4.64 1.78
N PHE A 4 -5.53 3.52 2.50
CA PHE A 4 -5.06 3.44 3.88
C PHE A 4 -3.52 3.43 3.95
N ALA A 5 -2.88 2.76 3.00
CA ALA A 5 -1.42 2.76 2.87
C ALA A 5 -0.90 4.18 2.58
N GLN A 6 -1.56 4.90 1.67
CA GLN A 6 -1.22 6.28 1.32
C GLN A 6 -1.40 7.22 2.52
N ALA A 7 -2.51 7.12 3.25
CA ALA A 7 -2.75 7.93 4.44
C ALA A 7 -1.72 7.69 5.56
N LEU A 8 -1.21 6.45 5.69
CA LEU A 8 -0.14 6.16 6.65
C LEU A 8 1.22 6.72 6.17
N LYS A 9 1.53 6.64 4.87
CA LYS A 9 2.73 7.24 4.28
C LYS A 9 2.72 8.76 4.49
N ASP A 10 1.57 9.40 4.25
CA ASP A 10 1.38 10.85 4.41
C ASP A 10 1.56 11.31 5.88
N LYS A 11 1.15 10.47 6.83
CA LYS A 11 1.39 10.66 8.27
C LYS A 11 2.85 10.43 8.70
N GLY A 12 3.75 10.08 7.78
CA GLY A 12 5.17 9.81 8.06
C GLY A 12 5.44 8.40 8.59
N VAL A 13 4.50 7.46 8.48
CA VAL A 13 4.72 6.06 8.90
C VAL A 13 5.64 5.38 7.88
N PRO A 14 6.72 4.70 8.33
CA PRO A 14 7.63 4.04 7.41
C PRO A 14 6.96 2.84 6.73
N VAL A 15 7.23 2.65 5.43
CA VAL A 15 6.60 1.61 4.60
C VAL A 15 6.68 0.18 5.18
N PRO A 16 7.78 -0.25 5.84
CA PRO A 16 7.82 -1.55 6.51
C PRO A 16 6.76 -1.72 7.61
N GLU A 17 6.46 -0.66 8.38
CA GLU A 17 5.40 -0.67 9.40
C GLU A 17 4.02 -0.70 8.76
N ILE A 18 3.84 0.00 7.63
CA ILE A 18 2.61 -0.02 6.84
C ILE A 18 2.32 -1.44 6.34
N ALA A 19 3.33 -2.13 5.81
CA ALA A 19 3.20 -3.50 5.31
C ALA A 19 2.66 -4.46 6.40
N ARG A 20 3.13 -4.29 7.65
CA ARG A 20 2.68 -5.10 8.80
C ARG A 20 1.26 -4.77 9.26
N LYS A 21 0.80 -3.53 9.03
CA LYS A 21 -0.56 -3.09 9.38
C LYS A 21 -1.58 -3.35 8.27
N LEU A 22 -1.11 -3.66 7.07
CA LEU A 22 -1.94 -3.95 5.91
C LEU A 22 -2.26 -5.45 5.84
N THR A 23 -3.51 -5.78 5.53
CA THR A 23 -3.97 -7.14 5.29
C THR A 23 -4.63 -7.24 3.93
N ILE A 24 -4.15 -8.17 3.10
CA ILE A 24 -4.63 -8.37 1.73
C ILE A 24 -6.07 -8.87 1.80
N LYS A 25 -7.03 -8.06 1.32
CA LYS A 25 -8.46 -8.41 1.38
C LYS A 25 -8.94 -9.30 0.23
N SER A 26 -8.12 -9.53 -0.80
CA SER A 26 -8.54 -10.21 -2.04
C SER A 26 -7.40 -10.95 -2.73
N GLY A 27 -7.74 -11.96 -3.54
CA GLY A 27 -6.83 -12.75 -4.36
C GLY A 27 -6.19 -13.94 -3.64
N LYS A 28 -5.19 -14.55 -4.28
CA LYS A 28 -4.52 -15.78 -3.81
C LYS A 28 -3.82 -15.61 -2.45
N ASN A 29 -3.48 -14.37 -2.07
CA ASN A 29 -2.80 -14.05 -0.81
C ASN A 29 -3.74 -13.39 0.21
N LYS A 30 -5.04 -13.66 0.15
CA LYS A 30 -6.03 -13.11 1.08
C LYS A 30 -5.64 -13.41 2.54
N ASP A 31 -5.93 -12.46 3.41
CA ASP A 31 -5.70 -12.47 4.86
C ASP A 31 -4.22 -12.48 5.28
N GLN A 32 -3.29 -12.38 4.32
CA GLN A 32 -1.85 -12.25 4.59
C GLN A 32 -1.38 -10.79 4.53
N HIS A 33 -0.23 -10.54 5.16
CA HIS A 33 0.46 -9.26 5.04
C HIS A 33 1.20 -9.17 3.70
N PRO A 34 1.09 -8.05 2.96
CA PRO A 34 1.88 -7.84 1.76
C PRO A 34 3.35 -7.67 2.12
N SER A 35 4.25 -8.17 1.26
CA SER A 35 5.67 -7.90 1.38
C SER A 35 5.96 -6.40 1.20
N VAL A 36 7.00 -5.90 1.87
CA VAL A 36 7.42 -4.49 1.80
C VAL A 36 7.60 -4.01 0.35
N ALA A 37 8.25 -4.81 -0.50
CA ALA A 37 8.43 -4.51 -1.92
C ALA A 37 7.10 -4.38 -2.68
N SER A 38 6.11 -5.23 -2.34
CA SER A 38 4.79 -5.17 -2.96
C SER A 38 4.05 -3.90 -2.54
N VAL A 39 4.25 -3.42 -1.31
CA VAL A 39 3.68 -2.15 -0.83
C VAL A 39 4.32 -0.96 -1.54
N TYR A 40 5.64 -0.96 -1.73
CA TYR A 40 6.31 0.08 -2.52
C TYR A 40 5.78 0.16 -3.96
N ARG A 41 5.63 -0.99 -4.64
CA ARG A 41 5.02 -1.03 -5.97
C ARG A 41 3.59 -0.49 -5.96
N ALA A 42 2.77 -0.96 -5.03
CA ALA A 42 1.37 -0.56 -4.95
C ALA A 42 1.24 0.95 -4.64
N LEU A 43 2.07 1.50 -3.76
CA LEU A 43 2.13 2.94 -3.48
C LEU A 43 2.61 3.75 -4.70
N ALA A 44 3.63 3.27 -5.42
CA ALA A 44 4.09 3.91 -6.64
C ALA A 44 3.01 3.88 -7.75
N GLU A 45 2.36 2.74 -7.97
CA GLU A 45 1.25 2.60 -8.92
C GLU A 45 0.08 3.52 -8.54
N ALA A 46 -0.27 3.62 -7.26
CA ALA A 46 -1.33 4.52 -6.79
C ALA A 46 -0.98 6.01 -6.94
N GLU A 47 0.28 6.38 -6.75
CA GLU A 47 0.78 7.74 -6.99
C GLU A 47 0.75 8.09 -8.48
N GLN A 48 1.14 7.13 -9.34
CA GLN A 48 1.06 7.26 -10.80
C GLN A 48 -0.39 7.36 -11.28
N GLU A 49 -1.30 6.54 -10.75
CA GLU A 49 -2.72 6.58 -11.09
C GLU A 49 -3.39 7.89 -10.63
N THR A 50 -3.02 8.39 -9.45
CA THR A 50 -3.46 9.72 -8.97
C THR A 50 -2.99 10.83 -9.92
N ARG A 51 -1.73 10.78 -10.39
CA ARG A 51 -1.15 11.78 -11.29
C ARG A 51 -1.68 11.67 -12.73
N ALA A 52 -2.05 10.48 -13.18
CA ALA A 52 -2.63 10.26 -14.50
C ALA A 52 -4.12 10.66 -14.58
N ALA A 53 -4.81 10.71 -13.44
CA ALA A 53 -6.19 11.17 -13.34
C ALA A 53 -6.33 12.70 -13.09
N SER A 54 -5.22 13.45 -13.12
CA SER A 54 -5.14 14.91 -12.91
C SER A 54 -5.24 15.70 -14.21
#